data_AF-A0A847B6X5-F1
#
_entry.id   AF-A0A847B6X5-F1
#
_cell.length_a   1.000
_cell.length_b   1.000
_cell.length_c   1.000
_cell.angle_alpha   90.00
_cell.angle_beta   90.00
_cell.angle_gamma   90.00
#
_symmetry.space_group_name_H-M   'P 1'
#
loop_
_entity.id
_entity.type
_entity.pdbx_description
1 polymer ?
#
loop_
_entity_poly.entity_id
_entity_poly.type
_entity_poly.pdbx_seq_one_letter_code
_entity_poly.pdbx_strand_id
1 'polypeptide(L)'
;MNNTNRYIANLYLVLLNVRDTLEYTINREHRAEVFNARKGALEEGIKVGTAFRNFLDQNGDKGKEILEKMTVFINDIYGPESTVLVLSGDKVRVDNSQHIKIYDYVIGLTETLRDIIFNYLNYAKQHDETEEVMTKLIVTDEALYRSVLNKLVMIDLEKAFAEFNKVMQESKGKPTPQSNFIVQNEIAKYAGYVRFSRQHCHIIDNKTLDLLDESIELIEMTEGRRE
;
A
#
# COMPACT_ATOMS: atom_id res chain seq x y z
N MET A 1 -23.45 15.00 8.97
CA MET A 1 -22.91 13.78 8.33
C MET A 1 -24.02 12.77 8.14
N ASN A 2 -24.43 12.52 6.90
CA ASN A 2 -25.42 11.49 6.58
C ASN A 2 -24.88 10.06 6.78
N ASN A 3 -25.74 9.04 6.62
CA ASN A 3 -25.36 7.64 6.84
C ASN A 3 -24.27 7.17 5.87
N THR A 4 -24.34 7.58 4.60
CA THR A 4 -23.37 7.25 3.55
C THR A 4 -21.98 7.83 3.86
N ASN A 5 -21.90 9.09 4.27
CA ASN A 5 -20.64 9.73 4.65
C ASN A 5 -20.08 9.16 5.96
N ARG A 6 -20.93 8.82 6.93
CA ARG A 6 -20.49 8.10 8.14
C ARG A 6 -19.88 6.76 7.78
N TYR A 7 -20.47 6.07 6.82
CA TYR A 7 -19.96 4.81 6.34
C TYR A 7 -18.60 4.93 5.66
N ILE A 8 -18.48 5.88 4.71
CA ILE A 8 -17.22 6.21 4.04
C ILE A 8 -16.14 6.56 5.06
N ALA A 9 -16.46 7.37 6.07
CA ALA A 9 -15.51 7.76 7.12
C ALA A 9 -14.97 6.53 7.90
N ASN A 10 -15.81 5.55 8.20
CA ASN A 10 -15.37 4.34 8.90
C ASN A 10 -14.45 3.47 8.04
N LEU A 11 -14.77 3.28 6.76
CA LEU A 11 -13.90 2.57 5.82
C LEU A 11 -12.56 3.30 5.66
N TYR A 12 -12.61 4.63 5.59
CA TYR A 12 -11.45 5.48 5.47
C TYR A 12 -10.51 5.38 6.68
N LEU A 13 -11.03 5.24 7.90
CA LEU A 13 -10.19 5.02 9.08
C LEU A 13 -9.41 3.70 9.01
N VAL A 14 -10.01 2.63 8.49
CA VAL A 14 -9.31 1.35 8.27
C VAL A 14 -8.26 1.51 7.17
N LEU A 15 -8.62 2.17 6.06
CA LEU A 15 -7.71 2.49 4.96
C LEU A 15 -6.45 3.21 5.47
N LEU A 16 -6.61 4.24 6.31
CA LEU A 16 -5.49 5.00 6.86
C LEU A 16 -4.53 4.09 7.64
N ASN A 17 -5.05 3.21 8.51
CA ASN A 17 -4.20 2.31 9.29
C ASN A 17 -3.47 1.26 8.43
N VAL A 18 -4.13 0.75 7.38
CA VAL A 18 -3.50 -0.15 6.41
C VAL A 18 -2.39 0.61 5.68
N ARG A 19 -2.72 1.74 5.04
CA ARG A 19 -1.80 2.58 4.27
C ARG A 19 -0.60 3.02 5.08
N ASP A 20 -0.83 3.48 6.31
CA ASP A 20 0.24 4.04 7.15
C ASP A 20 1.24 2.96 7.60
N THR A 21 0.96 1.68 7.38
CA THR A 21 1.95 0.61 7.50
C THR A 21 3.13 0.80 6.52
N LEU A 22 2.94 1.50 5.41
CA LEU A 22 4.03 1.91 4.51
C LEU A 22 5.10 2.73 5.23
N GLU A 23 4.78 3.40 6.34
CA GLU A 23 5.75 4.13 7.16
C GLU A 23 6.95 3.27 7.55
N TYR A 24 6.75 1.96 7.79
CA TYR A 24 7.82 1.05 8.19
C TYR A 24 8.85 0.81 7.09
N THR A 25 8.53 1.12 5.83
CA THR A 25 9.50 1.05 4.72
C THR A 25 10.48 2.23 4.70
N ILE A 26 10.21 3.27 5.50
CA ILE A 26 11.12 4.40 5.66
C ILE A 26 12.25 4.00 6.62
N ASN A 27 13.49 4.14 6.16
CA ASN A 27 14.66 3.86 6.98
C ASN A 27 14.85 4.93 8.06
N ARG A 28 14.23 4.70 9.22
CA ARG A 28 14.34 5.51 10.44
C ARG A 28 14.02 4.66 11.65
N GLU A 29 14.24 5.23 12.83
CA GLU A 29 13.76 4.64 14.07
C GLU A 29 12.23 4.75 14.17
N HIS A 30 11.59 3.63 14.50
CA HIS A 30 10.14 3.52 14.62
C HIS A 30 9.75 3.25 16.07
N ARG A 31 8.72 3.93 16.55
CA ARG A 31 8.29 3.88 17.96
C ARG A 31 7.29 2.74 18.18
N ALA A 32 7.51 1.95 19.23
CA ALA A 32 6.61 0.85 19.63
C ALA A 32 5.18 1.34 19.93
N GLU A 33 5.02 2.57 20.43
CA GLU A 33 3.71 3.19 20.67
C GLU A 33 2.87 3.28 19.39
N VAL A 34 3.46 3.77 18.29
CA VAL A 34 2.77 3.92 17.00
C VAL A 34 2.41 2.56 16.43
N PHE A 35 3.31 1.58 16.57
CA PHE A 35 3.05 0.18 16.20
C PHE A 35 1.85 -0.39 16.95
N ASN A 36 1.84 -0.29 18.27
CA ASN A 36 0.78 -0.86 19.09
C ASN A 36 -0.56 -0.16 18.83
N ALA A 37 -0.55 1.16 18.64
CA ALA A 37 -1.76 1.92 18.29
C ALA A 37 -2.34 1.46 16.94
N ARG A 38 -1.50 1.34 15.91
CA ARG A 38 -1.92 0.91 14.56
C ARG A 38 -2.40 -0.55 14.56
N LYS A 39 -1.66 -1.45 15.21
CA LYS A 39 -2.05 -2.85 15.42
C LYS A 39 -3.43 -2.92 16.10
N GLY A 40 -3.59 -2.23 17.21
CA GLY A 40 -4.85 -2.22 17.97
C GLY A 40 -6.03 -1.67 17.16
N ALA A 41 -5.82 -0.61 16.36
CA ALA A 41 -6.87 -0.06 15.50
C ALA A 41 -7.30 -1.05 14.40
N LEU A 42 -6.35 -1.77 13.78
CA LEU A 42 -6.64 -2.78 12.78
C LEU A 42 -7.36 -4.00 13.37
N GLU A 43 -6.87 -4.50 14.52
CA GLU A 43 -7.49 -5.61 15.24
C GLU A 43 -8.91 -5.28 15.70
N GLU A 44 -9.12 -4.07 16.23
CA GLU A 44 -10.46 -3.61 16.63
C GLU A 44 -11.37 -3.47 15.40
N GLY A 45 -10.88 -2.90 14.31
CA GLY A 45 -11.66 -2.66 13.09
C GLY A 45 -12.27 -3.93 12.48
N ILE A 46 -11.68 -5.10 12.69
CA ILE A 46 -12.19 -6.37 12.14
C ILE A 46 -13.08 -7.16 13.12
N LYS A 47 -13.25 -6.69 14.36
CA LYS A 47 -14.11 -7.34 15.37
C LYS A 47 -15.59 -7.17 15.03
N VAL A 48 -16.37 -8.18 15.40
CA VAL A 48 -17.83 -8.19 15.26
C VAL A 48 -18.45 -6.98 15.95
N GLY A 49 -19.42 -6.34 15.29
CA GLY A 49 -20.12 -5.16 15.81
C GLY A 49 -19.48 -3.83 15.44
N THR A 50 -18.30 -3.82 14.82
CA THR A 50 -17.71 -2.60 14.25
C THR A 50 -18.29 -2.28 12.88
N ALA A 51 -18.19 -1.01 12.47
CA ALA A 51 -18.72 -0.55 11.18
C ALA A 51 -18.07 -1.25 9.99
N PHE A 52 -16.75 -1.44 10.03
CA PHE A 52 -16.03 -2.16 8.97
C PHE A 52 -16.41 -3.64 8.95
N ARG A 53 -16.47 -4.31 10.11
CA ARG A 53 -16.89 -5.71 10.12
C ARG A 53 -18.32 -5.90 9.61
N ASN A 54 -19.26 -5.05 10.02
CA ASN A 54 -20.64 -5.10 9.52
C ASN A 54 -20.71 -4.90 8.00
N PHE A 55 -19.87 -4.03 7.42
CA PHE A 55 -19.73 -3.90 5.98
C PHE A 55 -19.31 -5.22 5.33
N LEU A 56 -18.26 -5.86 5.85
CA LEU A 56 -17.77 -7.12 5.31
C LEU A 56 -18.87 -8.20 5.38
N ASP A 57 -19.57 -8.32 6.50
CA ASP A 57 -20.63 -9.32 6.67
C ASP A 57 -21.80 -9.09 5.68
N GLN A 58 -22.08 -7.84 5.31
CA GLN A 58 -23.10 -7.49 4.31
C GLN A 58 -22.69 -7.77 2.85
N ASN A 59 -21.40 -7.98 2.59
CA ASN A 59 -20.85 -8.14 1.24
C ASN A 59 -20.58 -9.61 0.84
N GLY A 60 -21.14 -10.56 1.59
CA GLY A 60 -21.08 -11.99 1.26
C GLY A 60 -19.65 -12.50 1.09
N ASP A 61 -19.39 -13.19 -0.02
CA ASP A 61 -18.09 -13.85 -0.24
C ASP A 61 -16.94 -12.86 -0.44
N LYS A 62 -17.19 -11.70 -1.07
CA LYS A 62 -16.19 -10.63 -1.19
C LYS A 62 -15.78 -10.09 0.18
N GLY A 63 -16.75 -9.91 1.07
CA GLY A 63 -16.49 -9.47 2.43
C GLY A 63 -15.65 -10.47 3.25
N LYS A 64 -15.92 -11.78 3.07
CA LYS A 64 -15.10 -12.84 3.68
C LYS A 64 -13.66 -12.83 3.15
N GLU A 65 -13.47 -12.64 1.84
CA GLU A 65 -12.13 -12.57 1.24
C GLU A 65 -11.33 -11.38 1.77
N ILE A 66 -11.95 -10.21 1.90
CA ILE A 66 -11.30 -9.02 2.47
C ILE A 66 -10.96 -9.25 3.94
N LEU A 67 -11.86 -9.84 4.72
CA LEU A 67 -11.61 -10.17 6.12
C LEU A 67 -10.42 -11.13 6.27
N GLU A 68 -10.35 -12.16 5.44
CA GLU A 68 -9.25 -13.13 5.44
C GLU A 68 -7.93 -12.43 5.13
N LYS A 69 -7.89 -11.64 4.05
CA LYS A 69 -6.70 -10.84 3.68
C LYS A 69 -6.25 -9.90 4.80
N MET A 70 -7.19 -9.21 5.46
CA MET A 70 -6.90 -8.33 6.60
C MET A 70 -6.36 -9.12 7.79
N THR A 71 -6.93 -10.29 8.09
CA THR A 71 -6.49 -11.14 9.20
C THR A 71 -5.08 -11.67 8.96
N VAL A 72 -4.81 -12.16 7.76
CA VAL A 72 -3.48 -12.62 7.34
C VAL A 72 -2.50 -11.45 7.42
N PHE A 73 -2.83 -10.28 6.88
CA PHE A 73 -2.00 -9.08 6.97
C PHE A 73 -1.63 -8.71 8.41
N ILE A 74 -2.60 -8.67 9.31
CA ILE A 74 -2.38 -8.35 10.73
C ILE A 74 -1.44 -9.39 11.36
N ASN A 75 -1.66 -10.68 11.11
CA ASN A 75 -0.83 -11.73 11.68
C ASN A 75 0.60 -11.71 11.12
N ASP A 76 0.75 -11.53 9.82
CA ASP A 76 2.06 -11.60 9.14
C ASP A 76 2.93 -10.38 9.41
N ILE A 77 2.32 -9.20 9.57
CA ILE A 77 3.04 -7.93 9.73
C ILE A 77 3.11 -7.48 11.20
N TYR A 78 2.04 -7.68 11.98
CA TYR A 78 1.94 -7.22 13.37
C TYR A 78 1.88 -8.35 14.41
N GLY A 79 1.83 -9.60 13.96
CA GLY A 79 1.76 -10.76 14.83
C GLY A 79 3.05 -10.98 15.63
N PRO A 80 2.96 -11.73 16.75
CA PRO A 80 4.12 -12.02 17.60
C PRO A 80 5.22 -12.80 16.87
N GLU A 81 4.84 -13.62 15.88
CA GLU A 81 5.74 -14.41 15.05
C GLU A 81 6.20 -13.67 13.78
N SER A 82 5.85 -12.39 13.62
CA SER A 82 6.28 -11.62 12.45
C SER A 82 7.80 -11.49 12.44
N THR A 83 8.43 -11.80 11.32
CA THR A 83 9.84 -11.50 11.09
C THR A 83 10.05 -10.14 10.43
N VAL A 84 8.96 -9.50 9.96
CA VAL A 84 8.96 -8.22 9.24
C VAL A 84 9.10 -7.06 10.21
N LEU A 85 8.17 -6.96 11.17
CA LEU A 85 8.16 -5.94 12.22
C LEU A 85 8.27 -6.61 13.58
N VAL A 86 9.38 -6.38 14.27
CA VAL A 86 9.65 -6.99 15.58
C VAL A 86 9.78 -5.92 16.64
N LEU A 87 8.97 -5.99 17.69
CA LEU A 87 9.12 -5.11 18.84
C LEU A 87 10.42 -5.42 19.59
N SER A 88 11.17 -4.37 19.89
CA SER A 88 12.41 -4.43 20.68
C SER A 88 12.42 -3.28 21.66
N GLY A 89 11.90 -3.53 22.86
CA GLY A 89 11.72 -2.49 23.88
C GLY A 89 10.73 -1.41 23.44
N ASP A 90 11.19 -0.16 23.36
CA ASP A 90 10.42 1.02 22.95
C ASP A 90 10.45 1.26 21.43
N LYS A 91 11.12 0.39 20.68
CA LYS A 91 11.34 0.52 19.24
C LYS A 91 10.77 -0.65 18.45
N VAL A 92 10.62 -0.43 17.15
CA VAL A 92 10.30 -1.48 16.17
C VAL A 92 11.53 -1.71 15.30
N ARG A 93 12.01 -2.94 15.27
CA ARG A 93 13.00 -3.40 14.30
C ARG A 93 12.26 -3.81 13.03
N VAL A 94 12.61 -3.19 11.92
CA VAL A 94 12.10 -3.55 10.59
C VAL A 94 13.16 -4.38 9.87
N ASP A 95 12.75 -5.50 9.29
CA ASP A 95 13.58 -6.22 8.32
C ASP A 95 13.44 -5.59 6.93
N ASN A 96 14.44 -4.78 6.56
CA ASN A 96 14.44 -4.06 5.29
C ASN A 96 14.43 -4.98 4.06
N SER A 97 14.87 -6.24 4.19
CA SER A 97 14.81 -7.22 3.11
C SER A 97 13.38 -7.71 2.83
N GLN A 98 12.45 -7.43 3.74
CA GLN A 98 11.05 -7.84 3.65
C GLN A 98 10.10 -6.67 3.33
N HIS A 99 10.61 -5.55 2.82
CA HIS A 99 9.75 -4.44 2.32
C HIS A 99 8.74 -4.91 1.27
N ILE A 100 9.14 -5.83 0.38
CA ILE A 100 8.24 -6.45 -0.61
C ILE A 100 7.02 -7.08 0.07
N LYS A 101 7.20 -7.74 1.22
CA LYS A 101 6.07 -8.33 1.97
C LYS A 101 5.13 -7.25 2.51
N ILE A 102 5.65 -6.11 2.96
CA ILE A 102 4.82 -4.96 3.35
C ILE A 102 4.03 -4.44 2.14
N TYR A 103 4.70 -4.21 1.00
CA TYR A 103 4.07 -3.70 -0.21
C TYR A 103 2.99 -4.65 -0.75
N ASP A 104 3.25 -5.96 -0.81
CA ASP A 104 2.30 -6.98 -1.29
C ASP A 104 0.96 -6.90 -0.53
N TYR A 105 0.98 -6.79 0.80
CA TYR A 105 -0.25 -6.64 1.57
C TYR A 105 -0.86 -5.25 1.47
N VAL A 106 -0.05 -4.22 1.74
CA VAL A 106 -0.57 -2.87 1.96
C VAL A 106 -1.12 -2.29 0.68
N ILE A 107 -0.45 -2.46 -0.46
CA ILE A 107 -0.93 -1.93 -1.74
C ILE A 107 -2.25 -2.61 -2.12
N GLY A 108 -2.29 -3.95 -2.11
CA GLY A 108 -3.50 -4.68 -2.49
C GLY A 108 -4.73 -4.34 -1.63
N LEU A 109 -4.55 -4.27 -0.30
CA LEU A 109 -5.61 -3.88 0.62
C LEU A 109 -6.02 -2.41 0.47
N THR A 110 -5.04 -1.51 0.29
CA THR A 110 -5.31 -0.06 0.12
C THR A 110 -6.09 0.19 -1.17
N GLU A 111 -5.70 -0.40 -2.31
CA GLU A 111 -6.46 -0.26 -3.56
C GLU A 111 -7.88 -0.82 -3.41
N THR A 112 -8.03 -2.03 -2.83
CA THR A 112 -9.35 -2.63 -2.61
C THR A 112 -10.27 -1.72 -1.79
N LEU A 113 -9.75 -1.16 -0.68
CA LEU A 113 -10.52 -0.25 0.17
C LEU A 113 -10.82 1.09 -0.52
N ARG A 114 -9.90 1.62 -1.35
CA ARG A 114 -10.13 2.83 -2.14
C ARG A 114 -11.22 2.60 -3.18
N ASP A 115 -11.17 1.51 -3.95
CA ASP A 115 -12.20 1.18 -4.93
C ASP A 115 -13.60 1.18 -4.30
N ILE A 116 -13.72 0.55 -3.12
CA ILE A 116 -14.97 0.54 -2.35
C ILE A 116 -15.38 1.96 -1.98
N ILE A 117 -14.48 2.76 -1.39
CA ILE A 117 -14.76 4.14 -0.98
C ILE A 117 -15.19 5.00 -2.17
N PHE A 118 -14.51 4.91 -3.32
CA PHE A 118 -14.86 5.67 -4.52
C PHE A 118 -16.20 5.24 -5.12
N ASN A 119 -16.53 3.94 -5.05
CA ASN A 119 -17.87 3.48 -5.43
C ASN A 119 -18.96 4.10 -4.55
N TYR A 120 -18.75 4.18 -3.23
CA TYR A 120 -19.70 4.85 -2.33
C TYR A 120 -19.76 6.38 -2.54
N LEU A 121 -18.64 7.03 -2.86
CA LEU A 121 -18.64 8.45 -3.22
C LEU A 121 -19.43 8.70 -4.51
N ASN A 122 -19.25 7.84 -5.53
CA ASN A 122 -20.00 7.92 -6.78
C ASN A 122 -21.50 7.68 -6.55
N TYR A 123 -21.85 6.70 -5.72
CA TYR A 123 -23.22 6.46 -5.30
C TYR A 123 -23.83 7.68 -4.61
N ALA A 124 -23.13 8.27 -3.64
CA ALA A 124 -23.58 9.47 -2.93
C ALA A 124 -23.79 10.65 -3.89
N LYS A 125 -22.96 10.77 -4.93
CA LYS A 125 -23.10 11.81 -5.97
C LYS A 125 -24.33 11.63 -6.83
N GLN A 126 -24.67 10.39 -7.17
CA GLN A 126 -25.86 10.06 -7.96
C GLN A 126 -27.17 10.28 -7.18
N HIS A 127 -27.12 10.26 -5.85
CA HIS A 127 -28.29 10.38 -4.98
C HIS A 127 -28.36 11.71 -4.22
N ASP A 128 -27.51 12.70 -4.58
CA ASP A 128 -27.44 14.01 -3.93
C ASP A 128 -27.15 13.96 -2.40
N GLU A 129 -26.38 12.95 -1.99
CA GLU A 129 -25.94 12.71 -0.61
C GLU A 129 -24.46 13.09 -0.37
N THR A 130 -23.84 13.79 -1.32
CA THR A 130 -22.40 14.08 -1.25
C THR A 130 -22.11 15.22 -0.29
N GLU A 131 -21.16 15.00 0.61
CA GLU A 131 -20.56 16.09 1.40
C GLU A 131 -19.22 16.47 0.75
N GLU A 132 -19.13 17.70 0.23
CA GLU A 132 -17.95 18.19 -0.51
C GLU A 132 -16.65 18.03 0.28
N VAL A 133 -16.70 18.26 1.60
CA VAL A 133 -15.55 18.10 2.49
C VAL A 133 -15.04 16.66 2.51
N MET A 134 -15.94 15.67 2.50
CA MET A 134 -15.57 14.25 2.47
C MET A 134 -14.94 13.89 1.13
N THR A 135 -15.55 14.30 0.02
CA THR A 135 -14.98 14.08 -1.32
C THR A 135 -13.59 14.68 -1.43
N LYS A 136 -13.42 15.93 -1.00
CA LYS A 136 -12.13 16.62 -1.04
C LYS A 136 -11.07 15.92 -0.19
N LEU A 137 -11.44 15.45 1.00
CA LEU A 137 -10.55 14.68 1.87
C LEU A 137 -10.06 13.41 1.15
N ILE A 138 -10.97 12.57 0.65
CA ILE A 138 -10.60 11.30 0.02
C ILE A 138 -9.75 11.51 -1.24
N VAL A 139 -10.12 12.47 -2.09
CA VAL A 139 -9.38 12.79 -3.33
C VAL A 139 -7.98 13.32 -3.02
N THR A 140 -7.86 14.23 -2.04
CA THR A 140 -6.55 14.76 -1.63
C THR A 140 -5.68 13.67 -1.01
N ASP A 141 -6.29 12.80 -0.22
CA ASP A 141 -5.60 11.69 0.42
C ASP A 141 -5.10 10.65 -0.59
N GLU A 142 -5.88 10.36 -1.64
CA GLU A 142 -5.42 9.49 -2.71
C GLU A 142 -4.23 10.10 -3.44
N ALA A 143 -4.27 11.38 -3.84
CA ALA A 143 -3.14 12.04 -4.48
C ALA A 143 -1.86 11.99 -3.60
N LEU A 144 -2.01 12.21 -2.29
CA LEU A 144 -0.92 12.04 -1.33
C LEU A 144 -0.40 10.60 -1.30
N TYR A 145 -1.29 9.62 -1.19
CA TYR A 145 -0.93 8.20 -1.18
C TYR A 145 -0.20 7.79 -2.46
N ARG A 146 -0.68 8.19 -3.64
CA ARG A 146 -0.03 7.91 -4.94
C ARG A 146 1.41 8.43 -4.93
N SER A 147 1.59 9.67 -4.46
CA SER A 147 2.91 10.30 -4.37
C SER A 147 3.85 9.60 -3.38
N VAL A 148 3.35 9.28 -2.19
CA VAL A 148 4.12 8.62 -1.14
C VAL A 148 4.50 7.20 -1.56
N LEU A 149 3.54 6.41 -2.05
CA LEU A 149 3.78 5.05 -2.50
C LEU A 149 4.83 5.02 -3.61
N ASN A 150 4.69 5.87 -4.63
CA ASN A 150 5.67 5.93 -5.72
C ASN A 150 7.05 6.27 -5.19
N LYS A 151 7.16 7.30 -4.34
CA LYS A 151 8.45 7.65 -3.75
C LYS A 151 9.10 6.49 -3.01
N LEU A 152 8.34 5.77 -2.17
CA LEU A 152 8.87 4.65 -1.37
C LEU A 152 9.31 3.49 -2.26
N VAL A 153 8.46 3.07 -3.20
CA VAL A 153 8.76 1.97 -4.12
C VAL A 153 9.92 2.31 -5.05
N MET A 154 9.99 3.55 -5.55
CA MET A 154 11.09 3.97 -6.43
C MET A 154 12.44 4.01 -5.71
N ILE A 155 12.46 4.38 -4.42
CA ILE A 155 13.69 4.29 -3.59
C ILE A 155 14.17 2.84 -3.48
N ASP A 156 13.27 1.88 -3.25
CA ASP A 156 13.66 0.48 -3.13
C ASP A 156 13.99 -0.15 -4.49
N LEU A 157 13.33 0.29 -5.57
CA LEU A 157 13.69 -0.05 -6.95
C LEU A 157 15.11 0.41 -7.29
N GLU A 158 15.47 1.64 -6.94
CA GLU A 158 16.81 2.19 -7.17
C GLU A 158 17.88 1.35 -6.46
N LYS A 159 17.63 0.94 -5.21
CA LYS A 159 18.55 0.08 -4.46
C LYS A 159 18.71 -1.29 -5.13
N ALA A 160 17.62 -1.93 -5.53
CA ALA A 160 17.65 -3.23 -6.22
C ALA A 160 18.41 -3.11 -7.56
N PHE A 161 18.19 -2.02 -8.30
CA PHE A 161 18.91 -1.75 -9.55
C PHE A 161 20.41 -1.50 -9.32
N ALA A 162 20.77 -0.78 -8.25
CA ALA A 162 22.17 -0.59 -7.87
C ALA A 162 22.84 -1.92 -7.49
N GLU A 163 22.15 -2.79 -6.75
CA GLU A 163 22.64 -4.13 -6.42
C GLU A 163 22.83 -4.99 -7.68
N PHE A 164 21.84 -4.99 -8.58
CA PHE A 164 21.95 -5.66 -9.87
C PHE A 164 23.19 -5.21 -10.65
N ASN A 165 23.41 -3.89 -10.76
CA ASN A 165 24.57 -3.34 -11.46
C ASN A 165 25.89 -3.77 -10.82
N LYS A 166 25.96 -3.79 -9.48
CA LYS A 166 27.14 -4.27 -8.75
C LYS A 166 27.43 -5.74 -9.08
N VAL A 167 26.42 -6.61 -8.99
CA VAL A 167 26.56 -8.05 -9.30
C VAL A 167 27.00 -8.25 -10.76
N MET A 168 26.45 -7.47 -11.69
CA MET A 168 26.83 -7.53 -13.11
C MET A 168 28.25 -7.04 -13.36
N GLN A 169 28.73 -6.02 -12.63
CA GLN A 169 30.12 -5.58 -12.73
C GLN A 169 31.09 -6.66 -12.22
N GLU A 170 30.78 -7.26 -11.07
CA GLU A 170 31.57 -8.35 -10.49
C GLU A 170 31.64 -9.57 -11.40
N SER A 171 30.57 -9.86 -12.16
CA SER A 171 30.52 -10.94 -13.14
C SER A 171 31.02 -10.56 -14.54
N LYS A 172 31.58 -9.36 -14.73
CA LYS A 172 32.04 -8.82 -16.04
C LYS A 172 30.94 -8.81 -17.10
N GLY A 173 29.73 -8.44 -16.70
CA GLY A 173 28.55 -8.33 -17.55
C GLY A 173 27.86 -9.66 -17.85
N LYS A 174 28.26 -10.76 -17.20
CA LYS A 174 27.62 -12.08 -17.41
C LYS A 174 26.48 -12.28 -16.41
N PRO A 175 25.26 -12.62 -16.87
CA PRO A 175 24.17 -12.96 -15.96
C PRO A 175 24.56 -14.09 -15.01
N THR A 176 24.18 -13.95 -13.74
CA THR A 176 24.38 -14.94 -12.68
C THR A 176 23.03 -15.33 -12.07
N PRO A 177 22.95 -16.44 -11.30
CA PRO A 177 21.74 -16.73 -10.53
C PRO A 177 21.30 -15.58 -9.63
N GLN A 178 22.25 -14.85 -9.03
CA GLN A 178 21.97 -13.70 -8.18
C GLN A 178 21.41 -12.52 -8.98
N SER A 179 21.99 -12.17 -10.12
CA SER A 179 21.47 -11.06 -10.95
C SER A 179 20.06 -11.38 -11.47
N ASN A 180 19.80 -12.64 -11.83
CA ASN A 180 18.48 -13.10 -12.26
C ASN A 180 17.46 -13.03 -11.11
N PHE A 181 17.87 -13.38 -9.89
CA PHE A 181 17.03 -13.28 -8.71
C PHE A 181 16.58 -11.84 -8.46
N ILE A 182 17.52 -10.88 -8.47
CA ILE A 182 17.23 -9.45 -8.26
C ILE A 182 16.24 -8.95 -9.33
N VAL A 183 16.48 -9.27 -10.61
CA VAL A 183 15.58 -8.85 -11.69
C VAL A 183 14.16 -9.40 -11.50
N GLN A 184 14.04 -10.70 -11.23
CA GLN A 184 12.74 -11.39 -11.21
C GLN A 184 11.95 -11.16 -9.92
N ASN A 185 12.63 -11.06 -8.77
CA ASN A 185 11.98 -11.05 -7.46
C ASN A 185 11.94 -9.66 -6.82
N GLU A 186 12.78 -8.72 -7.26
CA GLU A 186 12.83 -7.38 -6.69
C GLU A 186 12.43 -6.32 -7.71
N ILE A 187 13.23 -6.12 -8.77
CA ILE A 187 12.98 -5.08 -9.78
C ILE A 187 11.59 -5.27 -10.41
N ALA A 188 11.25 -6.48 -10.86
CA ALA A 188 9.95 -6.76 -11.46
C ALA A 188 8.79 -6.57 -10.47
N LYS A 189 8.99 -6.87 -9.18
CA LYS A 189 7.99 -6.66 -8.12
C LYS A 189 7.74 -5.18 -7.88
N TYR A 190 8.79 -4.39 -7.66
CA TYR A 190 8.69 -2.95 -7.46
C TYR A 190 8.08 -2.23 -8.67
N ALA A 191 8.52 -2.59 -9.88
CA ALA A 191 7.92 -2.11 -11.12
C ALA A 191 6.43 -2.46 -11.22
N GLY A 192 6.06 -3.68 -10.82
CA GLY A 192 4.67 -4.15 -10.75
C GLY A 192 3.82 -3.31 -9.81
N TYR A 193 4.33 -2.93 -8.64
CA TYR A 193 3.61 -2.10 -7.68
C TYR A 193 3.28 -0.70 -8.21
N VAL A 194 4.22 -0.04 -8.88
CA VAL A 194 3.99 1.28 -9.49
C VAL A 194 2.92 1.21 -10.56
N ARG A 195 3.02 0.21 -11.46
CA ARG A 195 2.02 -0.03 -12.51
C ARG A 195 0.65 -0.35 -11.93
N PHE A 196 0.58 -1.21 -10.91
CA PHE A 196 -0.65 -1.58 -10.25
C PHE A 196 -1.32 -0.36 -9.58
N SER A 197 -0.55 0.46 -8.87
CA SER A 197 -1.05 1.72 -8.29
C SER A 197 -1.57 2.67 -9.37
N ARG A 198 -0.90 2.77 -10.52
CA ARG A 198 -1.38 3.61 -11.64
C ARG A 198 -2.70 3.11 -12.22
N GLN A 199 -2.86 1.80 -12.36
CA GLN A 199 -4.08 1.18 -12.89
C GLN A 199 -5.30 1.42 -12.00
N HIS A 200 -5.11 1.52 -10.68
CA HIS A 200 -6.18 1.74 -9.70
C HIS A 200 -6.34 3.22 -9.30
N CYS A 201 -5.67 4.14 -10.00
CA CYS A 201 -5.76 5.57 -9.71
C CYS A 201 -7.13 6.13 -10.12
N HIS A 202 -7.87 6.70 -9.16
CA HIS A 202 -9.14 7.38 -9.43
C HIS A 202 -8.97 8.89 -9.66
N ILE A 203 -7.75 9.38 -9.44
CA ILE A 203 -7.39 10.79 -9.62
C ILE A 203 -7.20 11.11 -11.10
N ILE A 204 -7.80 12.22 -11.52
CA ILE A 204 -7.75 12.73 -12.89
C ILE A 204 -6.96 14.04 -13.03
N ASP A 205 -6.33 14.50 -11.94
CA ASP A 205 -5.51 15.72 -11.99
C ASP A 205 -4.17 15.44 -12.66
N ASN A 206 -3.74 16.36 -13.53
CA ASN A 206 -2.52 16.18 -14.31
C ASN A 206 -1.28 16.04 -13.43
N LYS A 207 -1.17 16.75 -12.30
CA LYS A 207 0.06 16.69 -11.49
C LYS A 207 0.31 15.30 -10.93
N THR A 208 -0.75 14.66 -10.44
CA THR A 208 -0.66 13.28 -9.94
C THR A 208 -0.42 12.32 -11.09
N LEU A 209 -1.12 12.46 -12.22
CA LEU A 209 -0.97 11.57 -13.36
C LEU A 209 0.42 11.66 -14.01
N ASP A 210 0.92 12.87 -14.22
CA ASP A 210 2.26 13.13 -14.78
C ASP A 210 3.34 12.47 -13.91
N LEU A 211 3.27 12.60 -12.58
CA LEU A 211 4.19 11.93 -11.65
C LEU A 211 4.20 10.40 -11.81
N LEU A 212 3.00 9.81 -11.92
CA LEU A 212 2.87 8.36 -12.05
C LEU A 212 3.39 7.89 -13.41
N ASP A 213 3.08 8.64 -14.46
CA ASP A 213 3.50 8.32 -15.82
C ASP A 213 5.03 8.45 -15.93
N GLU A 214 5.64 9.52 -15.43
CA GLU A 214 7.11 9.69 -15.32
C GLU A 214 7.79 8.52 -14.59
N SER A 215 7.19 8.06 -13.48
CA SER A 215 7.71 6.91 -12.72
C SER A 215 7.68 5.63 -13.55
N ILE A 216 6.63 5.43 -14.35
CA ILE A 216 6.52 4.30 -15.28
C ILE A 216 7.53 4.43 -16.43
N GLU A 217 7.75 5.62 -16.98
CA GLU A 217 8.73 5.81 -18.05
C GLU A 217 10.14 5.43 -17.56
N LEU A 218 10.50 5.83 -16.34
CA LEU A 218 11.78 5.45 -15.74
C LEU A 218 11.89 3.92 -15.57
N ILE A 219 10.83 3.26 -15.11
CA ILE A 219 10.78 1.79 -15.03
C ILE A 219 10.99 1.15 -16.41
N GLU A 220 10.31 1.65 -17.45
CA GLU A 220 10.43 1.14 -18.81
C GLU A 220 11.84 1.32 -19.37
N MET A 221 12.52 2.42 -19.04
CA MET A 221 13.93 2.62 -19.36
C MET A 221 14.81 1.59 -18.65
N THR A 222 14.57 1.31 -17.35
CA THR A 222 15.34 0.28 -16.63
C THR A 222 15.15 -1.13 -17.20
N GLU A 223 14.00 -1.40 -17.82
CA GLU A 223 13.69 -2.67 -18.48
C GLU A 223 14.14 -2.71 -19.95
N GLY A 224 14.69 -1.62 -20.49
CA GLY A 224 15.08 -1.50 -21.90
C GLY A 224 13.90 -1.52 -22.88
N ARG A 225 12.69 -1.15 -22.43
CA ARG A 225 11.48 -1.06 -23.26
C ARG A 225 11.27 0.33 -23.87
N ARG A 226 12.00 1.32 -23.37
CA ARG A 226 11.92 2.72 -23.78
C ARG A 226 13.34 3.30 -23.89
N GLU A 227 13.62 3.99 -25.00
CA GLU A 227 14.89 4.67 -25.30
C GLU A 227 14.85 6.15 -24.91
#